data_AF-A0A2V7QSZ0-F1
#
_entry.id   AF-A0A2V7QSZ0-F1
#
_cell.length_a   1.000
_cell.length_b   1.000
_cell.length_c   1.000
_cell.angle_alpha   90.00
_cell.angle_beta   90.00
_cell.angle_gamma   90.00
#
_symmetry.space_group_name_H-M   'P 1'
#
loop_
_entity.id
_entity.type
_entity.pdbx_description
1 polymer ?
#
loop_
_entity_poly.entity_id
_entity_poly.type
_entity_poly.pdbx_seq_one_letter_code
_entity_poly.pdbx_strand_id
1 'polypeptide(L)'
;MPVTATLSRKFYEKFGDDLTNELVNWLNQVDATYRSDLRDLNEVNFARFDAKLEQRATQLDAKIEQRTAWLDAKLEQRIAEVKAAMAALESRLEARMSAFEARIIRWMFLFWVGQAVTTVGLVFGVVRLVGR
;
A
#
# COMPACT_ATOMS: atom_id res chain seq x y z
N MET A 1 25.13 43.91 9.70
CA MET A 1 25.86 45.19 9.81
C MET A 1 25.92 45.82 8.43
N PRO A 2 25.76 47.15 8.29
CA PRO A 2 26.08 47.86 7.06
C PRO A 2 27.59 47.85 6.86
N VAL A 3 28.05 47.59 5.63
CA VAL A 3 29.45 47.78 5.26
C VAL A 3 29.51 49.14 4.60
N THR A 4 30.07 50.13 5.29
CA THR A 4 30.27 51.45 4.70
C THR A 4 31.45 51.33 3.74
N ALA A 5 31.22 51.55 2.44
CA ALA A 5 32.30 51.68 1.48
C ALA A 5 33.17 52.88 1.87
N THR A 6 34.48 52.66 2.01
CA THR A 6 35.45 53.72 2.30
C THR A 6 36.56 53.70 1.27
N LEU A 7 36.94 54.86 0.76
CA LEU A 7 38.02 55.01 -0.21
C LEU A 7 39.33 55.44 0.47
N SER A 8 40.46 55.17 -0.17
CA SER A 8 41.79 55.49 0.40
C SER A 8 42.06 56.99 0.40
N ARG A 9 42.86 57.48 1.36
CA ARG A 9 43.24 58.91 1.46
C ARG A 9 43.92 59.46 0.19
N LYS A 10 44.73 58.64 -0.49
CA LYS A 10 45.35 58.99 -1.78
C LYS A 10 44.32 59.28 -2.88
N PHE A 11 43.13 58.69 -2.78
CA PHE A 11 42.04 58.93 -3.72
C PHE A 11 41.40 60.30 -3.46
N TYR A 12 41.15 60.65 -2.19
CA TYR A 12 40.69 61.98 -1.79
C TYR A 12 41.66 63.08 -2.22
N GLU A 13 42.97 62.88 -2.02
CA GLU A 13 44.01 63.84 -2.42
C GLU A 13 44.05 64.06 -3.95
N LYS A 14 43.74 63.03 -4.74
CA LYS A 14 43.83 63.08 -6.21
C LYS A 14 42.55 63.63 -6.86
N PHE A 15 41.39 63.35 -6.29
CA PHE A 15 40.08 63.65 -6.89
C PHE A 15 39.28 64.71 -6.13
N GLY A 16 39.75 65.13 -4.95
CA GLY A 16 39.06 66.08 -4.08
C GLY A 16 38.02 65.41 -3.19
N ASP A 17 37.73 66.05 -2.05
CA ASP A 17 36.80 65.52 -1.05
C ASP A 17 35.36 65.45 -1.57
N ASP A 18 34.93 66.43 -2.35
CA ASP A 18 33.56 66.55 -2.84
C ASP A 18 33.18 65.38 -3.76
N LEU A 19 33.95 65.18 -4.83
CA LEU A 19 33.75 64.09 -5.79
C LEU A 19 33.89 62.71 -5.13
N THR A 20 34.83 62.57 -4.19
CA THR A 20 35.05 61.30 -3.49
C THR A 20 33.89 60.96 -2.56
N ASN A 21 33.34 61.95 -1.85
CA ASN A 21 32.18 61.77 -0.97
C ASN A 21 30.92 61.41 -1.77
N GLU A 22 30.72 62.03 -2.94
CA GLU A 22 29.60 61.74 -3.83
C GLU A 22 29.64 60.27 -4.31
N LEU A 23 30.82 59.78 -4.71
CA LEU A 23 31.01 58.38 -5.11
C LEU A 23 30.78 57.41 -3.95
N VAL A 24 31.27 57.72 -2.74
CA VAL A 24 31.05 56.89 -1.55
C VAL A 24 29.56 56.81 -1.20
N ASN A 25 28.86 57.94 -1.26
CA ASN A 25 27.42 57.98 -0.99
C ASN A 25 26.64 57.15 -2.02
N TRP A 26 26.98 57.27 -3.30
CA TRP A 26 26.39 56.45 -4.36
C TRP A 26 26.65 54.95 -4.14
N LEU A 27 27.89 54.55 -3.83
CA LEU A 27 28.24 53.15 -3.55
C LEU A 27 27.44 52.57 -2.38
N ASN A 28 27.32 53.34 -1.29
CA ASN A 28 26.54 52.93 -0.12
C ASN A 28 25.04 52.82 -0.44
N GLN A 29 24.50 53.70 -1.28
CA GLN A 29 23.11 53.65 -1.73
C GLN A 29 22.83 52.44 -2.62
N VAL A 30 23.76 52.11 -3.53
CA VAL A 30 23.68 50.92 -4.39
C VAL A 30 23.75 49.65 -3.54
N ASP A 31 24.68 49.55 -2.58
CA ASP A 31 24.77 48.39 -1.66
C ASP A 31 23.48 48.19 -0.87
N ALA A 32 22.93 49.27 -0.31
CA ALA A 32 21.68 49.22 0.44
C ALA A 32 20.50 48.73 -0.43
N THR A 33 20.39 49.25 -1.66
CA THR A 33 19.35 48.84 -2.62
C THR A 33 19.50 47.37 -3.00
N TYR A 34 20.70 46.95 -3.41
CA TYR A 34 20.96 45.55 -3.80
C TYR A 34 20.67 44.56 -2.68
N ARG A 35 21.05 44.91 -1.45
CA ARG A 35 20.76 44.07 -0.28
C ARG A 35 19.26 43.98 0.01
N SER A 36 18.52 45.06 -0.21
CA SER A 36 17.06 45.05 -0.11
C SER A 36 16.46 44.14 -1.16
N ASP A 37 16.82 44.35 -2.43
CA ASP A 37 16.32 43.55 -3.55
C ASP A 37 16.63 42.06 -3.38
N LEU A 38 17.84 41.73 -2.91
CA LEU A 38 18.21 40.33 -2.62
C LEU A 38 17.36 39.73 -1.51
N ARG A 39 17.03 40.50 -0.46
CA ARG A 39 16.13 40.03 0.61
C ARG A 39 14.72 39.82 0.09
N ASP A 40 14.20 40.76 -0.69
CA ASP A 40 12.85 40.69 -1.23
C ASP A 40 12.70 39.51 -2.19
N LEU A 41 13.69 39.31 -3.08
CA LEU A 41 13.76 38.15 -3.96
C LEU A 41 13.87 36.84 -3.18
N ASN A 42 14.67 36.83 -2.11
CA ASN A 42 14.84 35.66 -1.27
C ASN A 42 13.55 35.29 -0.55
N GLU A 43 12.85 36.28 0.02
CA GLU A 43 11.55 36.10 0.69
C GLU A 43 10.50 35.53 -0.27
N VAL A 44 10.36 36.14 -1.45
CA VAL A 44 9.40 35.67 -2.47
C VAL A 44 9.75 34.25 -2.95
N ASN A 45 11.03 33.96 -3.15
CA ASN A 45 11.47 32.62 -3.57
C ASN A 45 11.23 31.58 -2.48
N PHE A 46 11.48 31.90 -1.21
CA PHE A 46 11.19 30.99 -0.10
C PHE A 46 9.69 30.75 0.04
N ALA A 47 8.85 31.79 -0.02
CA ALA A 47 7.40 31.64 0.02
C ALA A 47 6.88 30.75 -1.12
N ARG A 48 7.42 30.92 -2.34
CA ARG A 48 7.07 30.06 -3.49
C ARG A 48 7.54 28.62 -3.32
N PHE A 49 8.72 28.43 -2.75
CA PHE A 49 9.27 27.11 -2.49
C PHE A 49 8.45 26.37 -1.43
N ASP A 50 8.10 27.06 -0.34
CA ASP A 50 7.28 26.53 0.75
C ASP A 50 5.89 26.12 0.24
N ALA A 51 5.20 27.01 -0.50
CA ALA A 51 3.91 26.69 -1.12
C ALA A 51 3.99 25.47 -2.06
N LYS A 52 5.09 25.32 -2.80
CA LYS A 52 5.29 24.16 -3.69
C LYS A 52 5.58 22.88 -2.92
N LEU A 53 6.27 22.96 -1.79
CA LEU A 53 6.50 21.83 -0.91
C LEU A 53 5.19 21.38 -0.26
N GLU A 54 4.41 22.32 0.27
CA GLU A 54 3.10 22.05 0.86
C GLU A 54 2.17 21.40 -0.17
N GLN A 55 2.09 21.95 -1.37
CA GLN A 55 1.31 21.36 -2.48
C GLN A 55 1.74 19.92 -2.77
N ARG A 56 3.05 19.64 -2.81
CA ARG A 56 3.57 18.28 -3.06
C ARG A 56 3.29 17.34 -1.89
N ALA A 57 3.37 17.82 -0.65
CA ALA A 57 3.01 17.05 0.52
C ALA A 57 1.53 16.63 0.47
N THR A 58 0.62 17.58 0.23
CA THR A 58 -0.81 17.28 0.08
C THR A 58 -1.09 16.30 -1.07
N GLN A 59 -0.40 16.43 -2.20
CA GLN A 59 -0.53 15.48 -3.32
C GLN A 59 -0.04 14.08 -2.97
N LEU A 60 1.05 13.98 -2.21
CA LEU A 60 1.57 12.69 -1.74
C LEU A 60 0.62 12.05 -0.74
N ASP A 61 0.10 12.81 0.22
CA ASP A 61 -0.89 12.33 1.19
C ASP A 61 -2.13 11.78 0.48
N ALA A 62 -2.71 12.56 -0.44
CA ALA A 62 -3.87 12.11 -1.22
C ALA A 62 -3.58 10.82 -2.03
N LYS A 63 -2.37 10.70 -2.60
CA LYS A 63 -1.97 9.50 -3.33
C LYS A 63 -1.79 8.29 -2.41
N ILE A 64 -1.26 8.50 -1.21
CA ILE A 64 -1.11 7.45 -0.20
C ILE A 64 -2.49 6.99 0.24
N GLU A 65 -3.39 7.90 0.61
CA GLU A 65 -4.77 7.57 1.00
C GLU A 65 -5.49 6.79 -0.10
N GLN A 66 -5.39 7.23 -1.36
CA GLN A 66 -6.00 6.52 -2.48
C GLN A 66 -5.44 5.09 -2.64
N ARG A 67 -4.12 4.92 -2.49
CA ARG A 67 -3.47 3.61 -2.61
C ARG A 67 -3.84 2.69 -1.46
N THR A 68 -3.95 3.21 -0.25
CA THR A 68 -4.39 2.46 0.93
C THR A 68 -5.83 2.00 0.76
N ALA A 69 -6.75 2.90 0.41
CA ALA A 69 -8.15 2.54 0.17
C ALA A 69 -8.32 1.49 -0.93
N TRP A 70 -7.52 1.59 -2.00
CA TRP A 70 -7.52 0.58 -3.07
C TRP A 70 -7.00 -0.78 -2.58
N LEU A 71 -5.93 -0.80 -1.78
CA LEU A 71 -5.39 -2.03 -1.19
C LEU A 71 -6.39 -2.69 -0.24
N ASP A 72 -7.04 -1.91 0.62
CA ASP A 72 -8.07 -2.40 1.55
C ASP A 72 -9.23 -3.06 0.78
N ALA A 73 -9.78 -2.36 -0.21
CA ALA A 73 -10.85 -2.92 -1.04
C ALA A 73 -10.40 -4.20 -1.77
N LYS A 74 -9.14 -4.24 -2.24
CA LYS A 74 -8.60 -5.43 -2.91
C LYS A 74 -8.43 -6.61 -1.94
N LEU A 75 -7.98 -6.35 -0.71
CA LEU A 75 -7.85 -7.36 0.34
C LEU A 75 -9.21 -7.90 0.75
N GLU A 76 -10.19 -7.04 0.99
CA GLU A 76 -11.58 -7.43 1.29
C GLU A 76 -12.16 -8.32 0.19
N GLN A 77 -11.97 -7.94 -1.07
CA GLN A 77 -12.38 -8.76 -2.22
C GLN A 77 -11.74 -10.16 -2.16
N ARG A 78 -10.42 -10.23 -1.93
CA ARG A 78 -9.70 -11.51 -1.90
C ARG A 78 -10.10 -12.38 -0.71
N ILE A 79 -10.38 -11.77 0.45
CA ILE A 79 -10.91 -12.47 1.62
C ILE A 79 -12.30 -13.05 1.30
N ALA A 80 -13.17 -12.29 0.64
CA ALA A 80 -14.48 -12.77 0.24
C ALA A 80 -14.39 -13.95 -0.76
N GLU A 81 -13.50 -13.84 -1.76
CA GLU A 81 -13.24 -14.92 -2.72
C GLU A 81 -12.74 -16.20 -2.03
N VAL A 82 -11.80 -16.07 -1.08
CA VAL A 82 -11.29 -17.22 -0.31
C VAL A 82 -12.39 -17.84 0.55
N LYS A 83 -13.20 -17.03 1.25
CA LYS A 83 -14.33 -17.53 2.04
C LYS A 83 -15.34 -18.29 1.18
N ALA A 84 -15.67 -17.76 0.00
CA ALA A 84 -16.57 -18.43 -0.93
C ALA A 84 -15.98 -19.76 -1.45
N ALA A 85 -14.68 -19.78 -1.76
CA ALA A 85 -13.99 -21.00 -2.17
C ALA A 85 -13.97 -22.07 -1.07
N MET A 86 -13.75 -21.67 0.19
CA MET A 86 -13.80 -22.57 1.34
C MET A 86 -15.20 -23.16 1.55
N ALA A 87 -16.24 -22.33 1.53
CA ALA A 87 -17.62 -22.80 1.67
C ALA A 87 -18.01 -23.78 0.53
N ALA A 88 -17.56 -23.51 -0.70
CA ALA A 88 -17.77 -24.42 -1.82
C ALA A 88 -17.00 -25.74 -1.65
N LEU A 89 -15.80 -25.71 -1.08
CA LEU A 89 -15.02 -26.90 -0.80
C LEU A 89 -15.68 -27.77 0.30
N GLU A 90 -16.14 -27.14 1.38
CA GLU A 90 -16.86 -27.79 2.47
C GLU A 90 -18.13 -28.49 1.95
N SER A 91 -18.95 -27.78 1.17
CA SER A 91 -20.15 -28.37 0.55
C SER A 91 -19.82 -29.56 -0.36
N ARG A 92 -18.75 -29.45 -1.17
CA ARG A 92 -18.30 -30.56 -2.03
C ARG A 92 -17.82 -31.77 -1.21
N LEU A 93 -17.16 -31.52 -0.09
CA LEU A 93 -16.68 -32.58 0.80
C LEU A 93 -17.86 -33.31 1.44
N GLU A 94 -18.83 -32.57 1.99
CA GLU A 94 -20.06 -33.13 2.56
C GLU A 94 -20.82 -33.98 1.53
N ALA A 95 -21.00 -33.46 0.31
CA ALA A 95 -21.67 -34.18 -0.77
C ALA A 95 -20.93 -35.48 -1.13
N ARG A 96 -19.59 -35.46 -1.17
CA ARG A 96 -18.78 -36.66 -1.43
C ARG A 96 -18.86 -37.67 -0.30
N MET A 97 -18.86 -37.22 0.95
CA MET A 97 -19.01 -38.07 2.13
C MET A 97 -20.37 -38.76 2.11
N SER A 98 -21.45 -38.01 1.92
CA SER A 98 -22.80 -38.58 1.80
C SER A 98 -22.91 -39.60 0.67
N ALA A 99 -22.33 -39.31 -0.50
CA ALA A 99 -22.31 -40.24 -1.62
C ALA A 99 -21.49 -41.52 -1.32
N PHE A 100 -20.42 -41.40 -0.55
CA PHE A 100 -19.60 -42.53 -0.11
C PHE A 100 -20.32 -43.39 0.92
N GLU A 101 -20.95 -42.78 1.93
CA GLU A 101 -21.79 -43.46 2.93
C GLU A 101 -22.90 -44.25 2.26
N ALA A 102 -23.66 -43.63 1.35
CA ALA A 102 -24.73 -44.30 0.61
C ALA A 102 -24.22 -45.49 -0.22
N ARG A 103 -23.02 -45.36 -0.80
CA ARG A 103 -22.38 -46.42 -1.57
C ARG A 103 -21.95 -47.58 -0.65
N ILE A 104 -21.35 -47.30 0.49
CA ILE A 104 -20.97 -48.33 1.48
C ILE A 104 -22.20 -49.08 1.95
N ILE A 105 -23.27 -48.38 2.35
CA ILE A 105 -24.50 -49.00 2.82
C ILE A 105 -25.07 -49.94 1.75
N ARG A 106 -25.10 -49.51 0.49
CA ARG A 106 -25.56 -50.36 -0.62
C ARG A 106 -24.73 -51.63 -0.77
N TRP A 107 -23.41 -51.52 -0.70
CA TRP A 107 -22.51 -52.68 -0.78
C TRP A 107 -22.63 -53.59 0.44
N MET A 108 -22.80 -53.03 1.64
CA MET A 108 -23.07 -53.81 2.84
C MET A 108 -24.33 -54.65 2.68
N PHE A 109 -25.43 -54.08 2.18
CA PHE A 109 -26.66 -54.85 1.93
C PHE A 109 -26.46 -55.95 0.89
N LEU A 110 -25.80 -55.66 -0.23
CA LEU A 110 -25.49 -56.67 -1.26
C LEU A 110 -24.65 -57.82 -0.68
N PHE A 111 -23.63 -57.47 0.11
CA PHE A 111 -22.80 -58.43 0.81
C PHE A 111 -23.61 -59.28 1.79
N TRP A 112 -24.44 -58.65 2.64
CA TRP A 112 -25.27 -59.33 3.63
C TRP A 112 -26.30 -60.27 3.00
N VAL A 113 -26.94 -59.87 1.88
CA VAL A 113 -27.86 -60.75 1.15
C VAL A 113 -27.13 -61.94 0.57
N GLY A 114 -25.96 -61.74 -0.06
CA GLY A 114 -25.14 -62.84 -0.59
C GLY A 114 -24.69 -63.82 0.50
N GLN A 115 -24.26 -63.30 1.66
CA GLN A 115 -23.93 -64.12 2.83
C GLN A 115 -25.13 -64.89 3.35
N ALA A 116 -26.30 -64.25 3.53
CA ALA A 116 -27.51 -64.90 4.00
C ALA A 116 -27.95 -66.06 3.09
N VAL A 117 -27.91 -65.87 1.76
CA VAL A 117 -28.20 -66.92 0.77
C VAL A 117 -27.23 -68.09 0.92
N THR A 118 -25.93 -67.80 1.09
CA THR A 118 -24.90 -68.83 1.27
C THR A 118 -25.13 -69.61 2.56
N THR A 119 -25.40 -68.94 3.69
CA THR A 119 -25.68 -69.57 4.97
C THR A 119 -26.93 -70.43 4.92
N VAL A 120 -28.02 -69.95 4.33
CA VAL A 120 -29.26 -70.74 4.13
C VAL A 120 -28.98 -71.98 3.28
N GLY A 121 -28.22 -71.85 2.20
CA GLY A 121 -27.81 -72.97 1.35
C GLY A 121 -27.00 -74.02 2.11
N LEU A 122 -26.04 -73.60 2.94
CA LEU A 122 -25.24 -74.50 3.78
C LEU A 122 -26.11 -75.24 4.80
N VAL A 123 -26.99 -74.53 5.51
CA VAL A 123 -27.89 -75.14 6.51
C VAL A 123 -28.81 -76.16 5.85
N PHE A 124 -29.43 -75.82 4.72
CA PHE A 124 -30.27 -76.75 3.97
C PHE A 124 -29.50 -77.99 3.49
N GLY A 125 -28.27 -77.78 3.00
CA GLY A 125 -27.37 -78.87 2.61
C GLY A 125 -27.07 -79.83 3.76
N VAL A 126 -26.77 -79.31 4.95
CA VAL A 126 -26.50 -80.13 6.15
C VAL A 126 -27.74 -80.89 6.60
N VAL A 127 -28.91 -80.24 6.67
CA VAL A 127 -30.18 -80.91 7.05
C VAL A 127 -30.50 -82.07 6.11
N ARG A 128 -30.32 -81.88 4.79
CA ARG A 128 -30.53 -82.94 3.80
C ARG A 128 -29.57 -84.12 3.97
N LEU A 129 -28.37 -83.88 4.49
CA LEU A 129 -27.31 -84.89 4.62
C LEU A 129 -27.44 -85.69 5.93
N VAL A 130 -27.89 -85.04 7.01
CA VAL A 130 -28.11 -85.66 8.34
C VAL A 130 -29.50 -86.30 8.47
N GLY A 131 -30.49 -85.85 7.70
CA GLY A 131 -31.85 -86.41 7.70
C GLY A 131 -32.06 -87.69 6.87
N ARG A 132 -30.99 -88.39 6.47
CA ARG A 132 -31.03 -89.76 5.91
C ARG A 132 -30.57 -90.75 6.97
#